data_AF-A0A2N1Q5R6-F1
#
_entry.id   AF-A0A2N1Q5R6-F1
#
_cell.length_a   1.000
_cell.length_b   1.000
_cell.length_c   1.000
_cell.angle_alpha   90.00
_cell.angle_beta   90.00
_cell.angle_gamma   90.00
#
_symmetry.space_group_name_H-M   'P 1'
#
loop_
_entity.id
_entity.type
_entity.pdbx_description
1 polymer ?
#
loop_
_entity_poly.entity_id
_entity_poly.type
_entity_poly.pdbx_seq_one_letter_code
_entity_poly.pdbx_strand_id
1 'polypeptide(L)' 'MEELIYFVSLTVFFAINLRVLSALHMENKFEKMKIWEIKAAYFLVALVMGHLLAEIMVKLSQLLSNNIG' A
#
# COMPACT_ATOMS: atom_id res chain seq x y z
N MET A 1 12.80 -9.11 -13.54
CA MET A 1 12.71 -7.65 -13.41
C MET A 1 11.35 -7.24 -12.83
N GLU A 2 10.25 -7.79 -13.33
CA GLU A 2 8.90 -7.51 -12.85
C GLU A 2 8.69 -7.82 -11.37
N GLU A 3 9.17 -8.97 -10.88
CA GLU A 3 9.10 -9.33 -9.45
C GLU A 3 9.81 -8.29 -8.56
N LEU A 4 10.93 -7.75 -9.03
CA LEU A 4 11.69 -6.73 -8.31
C LEU A 4 10.93 -5.40 -8.31
N ILE A 5 10.36 -4.99 -9.45
CA ILE A 5 9.50 -3.81 -9.54
C ILE A 5 8.29 -3.97 -8.62
N TYR A 6 7.66 -5.14 -8.63
CA TYR A 6 6.54 -5.46 -7.77
C TYR A 6 6.91 -5.36 -6.29
N PHE A 7 7.98 -6.02 -5.85
CA PHE A 7 8.35 -6.08 -4.43
C PHE A 7 8.77 -4.71 -3.88
N VAL A 8 9.55 -3.94 -4.67
CA VAL A 8 9.93 -2.58 -4.32
C VAL A 8 8.70 -1.67 -4.26
N SER A 9 7.84 -1.73 -5.29
CA SER A 9 6.61 -0.91 -5.35
C SER A 9 5.65 -1.25 -4.22
N LEU A 10 5.46 -2.54 -3.93
CA LEU A 10 4.63 -3.02 -2.81
C LEU A 10 5.14 -2.46 -1.49
N THR A 11 6.44 -2.57 -1.23
CA THR A 11 7.04 -2.10 0.02
C THR A 11 6.89 -0.59 0.17
N VAL A 12 7.19 0.17 -0.89
CA VAL A 12 7.09 1.64 -0.90
C VAL A 12 5.63 2.09 -0.73
N PHE A 13 4.71 1.57 -1.53
CA PHE A 13 3.30 1.95 -1.46
C PHE A 13 2.64 1.49 -0.16
N PHE A 14 2.99 0.33 0.37
CA PHE A 14 2.54 -0.11 1.68
C PHE A 14 2.96 0.88 2.78
N ALA A 15 4.24 1.26 2.82
CA ALA A 15 4.74 2.21 3.82
C ALA A 15 4.07 3.58 3.69
N ILE A 16 3.84 4.07 2.47
CA ILE A 16 3.13 5.32 2.21
C ILE A 16 1.68 5.24 2.71
N ASN A 17 0.94 4.20 2.30
CA ASN A 17 -0.46 4.03 2.70
C ASN A 17 -0.60 3.92 4.22
N LEU A 18 0.26 3.14 4.87
CA LEU A 18 0.24 2.99 6.33
C LEU A 18 0.51 4.32 7.04
N ARG A 19 1.45 5.14 6.53
CA ARG A 19 1.72 6.47 7.05
C ARG A 19 0.53 7.42 6.87
N VAL A 20 -0.14 7.39 5.72
CA VAL A 20 -1.33 8.21 5.44
C VAL A 20 -2.48 7.82 6.36
N LEU A 21 -2.78 6.52 6.48
CA LEU A 21 -3.83 6.00 7.36
C LEU A 21 -3.57 6.34 8.83
N SER A 22 -2.32 6.20 9.27
CA SER A 22 -1.93 6.57 10.64
C SER A 22 -2.05 8.08 10.89
N ALA A 23 -1.77 8.92 9.88
CA ALA A 23 -1.89 10.37 10.00
C ALA A 23 -3.34 10.85 10.12
N LEU A 24 -4.33 10.04 9.72
CA LEU A 24 -5.75 10.35 9.93
C LEU A 24 -6.15 10.29 11.41
N HIS A 25 -5.32 9.70 12.27
CA HIS A 25 -5.54 9.57 13.70
C HIS A 25 -6.96 9.10 14.07
N MET A 26 -7.58 8.23 13.25
CA MET A 26 -8.95 7.77 13.50
C MET A 26 -9.02 7.02 14.83
N GLU A 27 -7.92 6.42 15.30
CA GLU A 27 -7.79 5.79 16.60
C GLU A 27 -8.08 6.72 17.79
N ASN A 28 -7.88 8.03 17.64
CA ASN A 28 -8.20 9.01 18.69
C ASN A 28 -9.70 9.34 18.76
N LYS A 29 -10.48 8.94 17.75
CA LYS A 29 -11.93 9.15 17.67
C LYS A 29 -12.74 7.99 18.27
N PHE A 30 -12.12 6.85 18.56
CA PHE A 30 -12.79 5.66 19.08
C PHE A 30 -12.36 5.33 20.50
N GLU A 31 -13.20 4.57 21.23
CA GLU A 31 -12.91 4.15 22.60
C GLU A 31 -11.62 3.30 22.69
N LYS A 32 -10.89 3.44 23.81
CA LYS A 32 -9.55 2.86 24.03
C LYS A 32 -9.45 1.35 23.77
N MET A 33 -10.53 0.59 23.92
CA MET A 33 -10.53 -0.86 23.67
C MET A 33 -10.46 -1.24 22.17
N LYS A 34 -10.74 -0.32 21.24
CA LYS A 34 -10.76 -0.60 19.79
C LYS A 34 -9.53 -0.08 19.03
N ILE A 35 -8.56 0.52 19.72
CA ILE A 35 -7.36 1.09 19.09
C ILE A 35 -6.56 0.01 18.34
N TRP A 36 -6.49 -1.21 18.89
CA TRP A 36 -5.79 -2.32 18.24
C TRP A 36 -6.49 -2.81 16.97
N GLU A 37 -7.82 -2.87 16.97
CA GLU A 37 -8.62 -3.22 15.79
C GLU A 37 -8.41 -2.19 14.67
N ILE A 38 -8.35 -0.91 15.02
CA ILE A 38 -8.14 0.18 14.06
C ILE A 38 -6.74 0.11 13.45
N LYS A 39 -5.71 -0.14 14.27
CA LYS A 39 -4.34 -0.33 13.76
C LYS A 39 -4.23 -1.54 12.85
N ALA A 40 -4.91 -2.64 13.18
CA ALA A 40 -4.98 -3.82 12.32
C ALA A 40 -5.71 -3.48 11.00
N ALA A 41 -6.79 -2.72 11.04
CA ALA A 41 -7.50 -2.27 9.86
C ALA A 41 -6.61 -1.39 8.96
N TYR A 42 -5.85 -0.44 9.53
CA TYR A 42 -4.89 0.36 8.77
C TYR A 42 -3.85 -0.51 8.07
N PHE A 43 -3.31 -1.52 8.76
CA PHE A 43 -2.35 -2.45 8.18
C PHE A 43 -2.94 -3.22 7.00
N LEU A 44 -4.13 -3.80 7.18
CA LEU A 44 -4.80 -4.59 6.14
C LEU A 44 -5.16 -3.72 4.92
N VAL A 45 -5.73 -2.54 5.16
CA VAL A 45 -6.07 -1.60 4.09
C VAL A 45 -4.81 -1.14 3.36
N ALA A 46 -3.75 -0.79 4.08
CA ALA A 46 -2.48 -0.39 3.47
C ALA A 46 -1.86 -1.51 2.64
N LEU A 47 -1.98 -2.77 3.07
CA LEU A 47 -1.47 -3.92 2.36
C LEU A 47 -2.23 -4.17 1.05
N VAL A 48 -3.56 -4.15 1.10
CA VAL A 48 -4.41 -4.30 -0.10
C VAL A 48 -4.17 -3.16 -1.08
N MET A 49 -4.13 -1.91 -0.61
CA MET A 49 -3.88 -0.75 -1.46
C MET A 49 -2.46 -0.77 -2.05
N GLY A 50 -1.46 -1.15 -1.25
CA GLY A 50 -0.09 -1.31 -1.71
C GLY A 50 0.04 -2.38 -2.79
N HIS A 51 -0.66 -3.51 -2.65
CA HIS A 51 -0.71 -4.58 -3.64
C HIS A 51 -1.32 -4.11 -4.97
N LEU A 52 -2.49 -3.46 -4.94
CA LEU A 52 -3.13 -2.93 -6.14
C LEU A 52 -2.24 -1.91 -6.88
N LEU A 53 -1.59 -1.01 -6.15
CA LEU A 53 -0.68 -0.03 -6.74
C LEU A 53 0.58 -0.68 -7.32
N ALA A 54 1.12 -1.72 -6.66
CA ALA A 54 2.26 -2.47 -7.15
C ALA A 54 1.92 -3.21 -8.46
N GLU A 55 0.75 -3.83 -8.55
CA GLU A 55 0.29 -4.46 -9.81
C GLU A 55 0.14 -3.45 -10.95
N ILE A 56 -0.41 -2.27 -10.66
CA ILE A 56 -0.50 -1.19 -11.65
C ILE A 56 0.90 -0.80 -12.14
N MET A 57 1.87 -0.68 -11.23
CA MET A 57 3.24 -0.32 -11.58
C MET A 57 3.91 -1.37 -12.46
N VAL A 58 3.68 -2.65 -12.20
CA VAL A 58 4.16 -3.74 -13.07
C VAL A 58 3.54 -3.65 -14.46
N LYS A 59 2.21 -3.47 -14.55
CA LYS A 59 1.51 -3.32 -15.84
C LYS A 59 1.99 -2.09 -16.62
N LEU A 60 2.24 -0.98 -15.93
CA LEU A 60 2.82 0.22 -16.54
C LEU A 60 4.24 -0.03 -17.05
N SER A 61 5.06 -0.73 -16.28
CA SER A 61 6.42 -1.09 -16.70
C SER A 61 6.40 -2.02 -17.92
N GLN A 62 5.50 -2.99 -17.97
CA GLN A 62 5.33 -3.88 -19.13
C GLN A 62 4.88 -3.11 -20.37
N LEU A 63 3.89 -2.21 -20.21
CA LEU A 63 3.40 -1.39 -21.30
C LEU A 63 4.49 -0.45 -21.84
N LEU A 64 5.29 0.13 -20.96
CA LEU A 64 6.42 0.98 -21.35
C LEU A 64 7.50 0.18 -22.07
N SER A 65 7.87 -0.99 -21.55
CA SER A 65 8.85 -1.88 -22.18
C SER A 65 8.40 -2.35 -23.57
N ASN A 66 7.11 -2.62 -23.75
CA ASN A 66 6.55 -3.07 -25.03
C ASN A 66 6.44 -1.95 -26.07
N ASN A 67 6.33 -0.68 -25.66
CA ASN A 67 6.25 0.46 -26.60
C ASN A 67 7.61 1.07 -26.95
N ILE A 68 8.66 0.76 -26.20
CA ILE A 68 10.04 1.23 -26.45
C ILE A 68 10.93 0.09 -26.99
N GLY A 69 10.34 -1.07 -27.28
CA GLY A 69 10.99 -2.25 -27.87
C GLY A 69 10.85 -2.30 -29.39
#